data_AF-A0A7C7UF05-F1
#
_entry.id   AF-A0A7C7UF05-F1
#
_cell.length_a   1.000
_cell.length_b   1.000
_cell.length_c   1.000
_cell.angle_alpha   90.00
_cell.angle_beta   90.00
_cell.angle_gamma   90.00
#
_symmetry.space_group_name_H-M   'P 1'
#
loop_
_entity.id
_entity.type
_entity.pdbx_description
1 polymer ?
#
loop_
_entity_poly.entity_id
_entity_poly.type
_entity_poly.pdbx_seq_one_letter_code
_entity_poly.pdbx_strand_id
1 'polypeptide(L)'
;AARQAADEARLERRAQMLQDWQAMATGQADPVVIAAKWVKPEAGLPISWMYGWVADMIRLRNGDMQHLLNRDARAALQRLAREVDLNRLYDLLDRILEGLRLIGTQVNPQSIVEGLLLYWSNMPRSSPASPTSKP
;
A
#
# COMPACT_ATOMS: atom_id res chain seq x y z
N ALA A 1 -20.47 -11.13 19.35
CA ALA A 1 -19.34 -10.81 20.25
C ALA A 1 -17.98 -11.18 19.64
N ALA A 2 -17.53 -12.45 19.65
CA ALA A 2 -16.17 -12.80 19.23
C ALA A 2 -15.84 -12.49 17.75
N ARG A 3 -16.75 -12.76 16.81
CA ARG A 3 -16.55 -12.44 15.37
C ARG A 3 -16.48 -10.93 15.10
N GLN A 4 -17.37 -10.16 15.74
CA GLN A 4 -17.39 -8.70 15.62
C GLN A 4 -16.09 -8.06 16.13
N ALA A 5 -15.60 -8.50 17.29
CA ALA A 5 -14.33 -8.02 17.84
C ALA A 5 -13.12 -8.38 16.94
N ALA A 6 -13.14 -9.55 16.30
CA ALA A 6 -12.09 -9.95 15.35
C ALA A 6 -12.12 -9.11 14.07
N ASP A 7 -13.32 -8.80 13.55
CA ASP A 7 -13.48 -7.95 12.37
C ASP A 7 -13.03 -6.51 12.65
N GLU A 8 -13.34 -5.98 13.83
CA GLU A 8 -12.92 -4.65 14.28
C GLU A 8 -11.40 -4.55 14.41
N ALA A 9 -10.76 -5.49 15.10
CA ALA A 9 -9.30 -5.56 15.21
C ALA A 9 -8.61 -5.67 13.84
N ARG A 10 -9.24 -6.39 12.89
CA ARG A 10 -8.74 -6.52 11.52
C ARG A 10 -8.84 -5.19 10.76
N LEU A 11 -9.93 -4.45 10.93
CA LEU A 11 -10.13 -3.13 10.34
C LEU A 11 -9.13 -2.10 10.90
N GLU A 12 -8.96 -2.08 12.22
CA GLU A 12 -7.97 -1.23 12.89
C GLU A 12 -6.55 -1.51 12.39
N ARG A 13 -6.18 -2.80 12.29
CA ARG A 13 -4.88 -3.20 11.75
C ARG A 13 -4.70 -2.74 10.31
N ARG A 14 -5.71 -2.88 9.44
CA ARG A 14 -5.65 -2.40 8.06
C ARG A 14 -5.49 -0.88 7.99
N ALA A 15 -6.19 -0.13 8.85
CA ALA A 15 -6.06 1.32 8.94
C ALA A 15 -4.66 1.74 9.40
N GLN A 16 -4.11 1.09 10.43
CA GLN A 16 -2.74 1.35 10.90
C GLN A 16 -1.70 1.05 9.82
N MET A 17 -1.86 -0.05 9.08
CA MET A 17 -0.96 -0.38 7.98
C MET A 17 -1.04 0.64 6.84
N LEU A 18 -2.21 1.17 6.52
CA LEU A 18 -2.34 2.24 5.54
C LEU A 18 -1.61 3.52 6.00
N GLN A 19 -1.67 3.85 7.30
CA GLN A 19 -0.93 4.98 7.88
C GLN A 19 0.59 4.74 7.81
N ASP A 20 1.07 3.55 8.17
CA ASP A 20 2.48 3.20 8.05
C ASP A 20 2.96 3.35 6.60
N TRP A 21 2.13 2.91 5.63
CA TRP A 21 2.43 2.99 4.20
C TRP A 21 2.50 4.44 3.70
N GLN A 22 1.63 5.31 4.20
CA GLN A 22 1.71 6.75 3.98
C GLN A 22 2.98 7.38 4.56
N ALA A 23 3.35 7.02 5.79
CA ALA A 23 4.56 7.53 6.43
C ALA A 23 5.84 7.12 5.69
N MET A 24 5.86 5.92 5.09
CA MET A 24 6.98 5.49 4.23
C MET A 24 7.09 6.32 2.95
N ALA A 25 5.99 6.86 2.44
CA ALA A 25 6.02 7.73 1.27
C ALA A 25 6.74 9.06 1.52
N THR A 26 6.76 9.51 2.77
CA THR A 26 7.37 10.78 3.20
C THR A 26 8.71 10.57 3.91
N GLY A 27 9.25 9.34 3.92
CA GLY A 27 10.51 9.01 4.61
C GLY A 27 10.41 9.05 6.14
N GLN A 28 9.19 9.06 6.70
CA GLN A 28 8.93 9.14 8.14
C GLN A 28 8.86 7.76 8.82
N ALA A 29 9.02 6.67 8.06
CA ALA A 29 9.01 5.31 8.58
C ALA A 29 10.06 4.45 7.86
N ASP A 30 10.72 3.58 8.63
CA ASP A 30 11.73 2.64 8.12
C ASP A 30 11.04 1.38 7.54
N PRO A 31 11.20 1.10 6.23
CA PRO A 31 10.62 -0.07 5.58
C PRO A 31 10.95 -1.41 6.24
N VAL A 32 12.15 -1.57 6.81
CA VAL A 32 12.60 -2.83 7.44
C VAL A 32 11.85 -3.04 8.75
N VAL A 33 11.75 -1.99 9.55
CA VAL A 33 11.02 -2.00 10.83
C VAL A 33 9.52 -2.27 10.59
N ILE A 34 8.95 -1.62 9.58
CA ILE A 34 7.54 -1.80 9.23
C ILE A 34 7.26 -3.20 8.67
N ALA A 35 8.16 -3.76 7.86
CA ALA A 35 8.02 -5.13 7.37
C ALA A 35 7.95 -6.15 8.51
N ALA A 36 8.84 -6.02 9.50
CA ALA A 36 8.83 -6.88 10.70
C ALA A 36 7.53 -6.74 11.52
N LYS A 37 6.98 -5.52 11.62
CA LYS A 37 5.69 -5.24 12.26
C LYS A 37 4.52 -5.88 11.51
N TRP A 38 4.53 -5.85 10.18
CA TRP A 38 3.41 -6.30 9.35
C TRP A 38 3.29 -7.82 9.28
N VAL A 39 4.42 -8.52 9.19
CA VAL A 39 4.46 -9.98 8.96
C VAL A 39 3.98 -10.78 10.16
N LYS A 40 4.07 -10.23 11.37
CA LYS A 40 3.54 -10.84 12.59
C LYS A 40 2.07 -10.41 12.79
N PRO A 41 1.11 -11.30 13.09
CA PRO A 41 1.15 -12.78 13.12
C PRO A 41 0.79 -13.49 11.80
N GLU A 42 0.31 -12.76 10.78
CA GLU A 42 -0.21 -13.35 9.54
C GLU A 42 0.44 -12.71 8.31
N ALA A 43 1.36 -13.43 7.67
CA ALA A 43 2.22 -12.88 6.63
C ALA A 43 1.53 -12.61 5.27
N GLY A 44 0.46 -13.34 4.95
CA GLY A 44 -0.27 -13.16 3.68
C GLY A 44 -1.21 -11.95 3.65
N LEU A 45 -1.74 -11.56 4.80
CA LEU A 45 -2.65 -10.43 4.91
C LEU A 45 -2.05 -9.10 4.43
N PRO A 46 -0.82 -8.72 4.85
CA PRO A 46 -0.15 -7.51 4.37
C PRO A 46 -0.14 -7.35 2.86
N ILE A 47 0.32 -8.38 2.15
CA ILE A 47 0.50 -8.33 0.69
C ILE A 47 -0.88 -8.25 0.00
N SER A 48 -1.89 -8.95 0.52
CA SER A 48 -3.26 -8.89 -0.01
C SER A 48 -3.90 -7.50 0.12
N TRP A 49 -3.62 -6.79 1.23
CA TRP A 49 -4.10 -5.42 1.42
C TRP A 49 -3.36 -4.43 0.53
N MET A 50 -2.03 -4.57 0.39
CA MET A 50 -1.24 -3.78 -0.55
C MET A 50 -1.76 -3.93 -1.98
N TYR A 51 -2.06 -5.16 -2.41
CA TYR A 51 -2.66 -5.42 -3.72
C TYR A 51 -3.94 -4.61 -3.92
N GLY A 52 -4.88 -4.70 -2.98
CA GLY A 52 -6.15 -3.98 -3.06
C GLY A 52 -5.95 -2.47 -3.16
N TRP A 53 -5.04 -1.92 -2.34
CA TRP A 53 -4.77 -0.50 -2.36
C TRP A 53 -4.10 -0.02 -3.66
N VAL A 54 -3.07 -0.72 -4.15
CA VAL A 54 -2.38 -0.37 -5.40
C VAL A 54 -3.34 -0.49 -6.59
N ALA A 55 -4.16 -1.54 -6.64
CA ALA A 55 -5.17 -1.71 -7.68
C ALA A 55 -6.16 -0.53 -7.70
N ASP A 56 -6.63 -0.08 -6.54
CA ASP A 56 -7.53 1.07 -6.45
C ASP A 56 -6.81 2.39 -6.79
N MET A 57 -5.54 2.56 -6.42
CA MET A 57 -4.75 3.73 -6.84
C MET A 57 -4.64 3.82 -8.37
N ILE A 58 -4.40 2.69 -9.04
CA ILE A 58 -4.37 2.61 -10.51
C ILE A 58 -5.74 2.95 -11.10
N ARG A 59 -6.83 2.38 -10.57
CA ARG A 59 -8.20 2.70 -11.01
C ARG A 59 -8.53 4.18 -10.85
N LEU A 60 -8.19 4.77 -9.71
CA LEU A 60 -8.38 6.19 -9.42
C LEU A 60 -7.59 7.10 -10.37
N ARG A 61 -6.40 6.66 -10.81
CA ARG A 61 -5.61 7.38 -11.82
C ARG A 61 -6.21 7.31 -13.22
N ASN A 62 -6.92 6.23 -13.52
CA ASN A 62 -7.65 6.04 -14.78
C ASN A 62 -9.10 6.57 -14.74
N GLY A 63 -9.54 7.18 -13.62
CA GLY A 63 -10.89 7.73 -13.47
C GLY A 63 -11.98 6.70 -13.13
N ASP A 64 -11.63 5.45 -12.85
CA ASP A 64 -12.60 4.43 -12.44
C ASP A 64 -12.89 4.52 -10.94
N MET A 65 -14.06 5.08 -10.61
CA MET A 65 -14.54 5.21 -9.24
C MET A 65 -15.57 4.13 -8.88
N GLN A 66 -16.03 3.34 -9.84
CA GLN A 66 -17.14 2.40 -9.64
C GLN A 66 -16.65 1.09 -9.02
N HIS A 67 -15.46 0.63 -9.43
CA HIS A 67 -14.95 -0.69 -9.05
C HIS A 67 -14.00 -0.69 -7.86
N LEU A 68 -13.94 0.40 -7.08
CA LEU A 68 -13.05 0.50 -5.92
C LEU A 68 -13.35 -0.57 -4.86
N LEU A 69 -12.31 -1.29 -4.43
CA LEU A 69 -12.37 -2.32 -3.38
C LEU A 69 -12.34 -1.68 -1.98
N ASN A 70 -11.62 -0.57 -1.84
CA ASN A 70 -11.28 0.10 -0.58
C ASN A 70 -11.95 1.48 -0.54
N ARG A 71 -13.28 1.50 -0.69
CA ARG A 71 -14.08 2.74 -0.73
C ARG A 71 -13.91 3.59 0.53
N ASP A 72 -13.71 2.93 1.66
CA ASP A 72 -13.40 3.53 2.96
C ASP A 72 -12.08 4.34 2.95
N ALA A 73 -11.08 3.86 2.20
CA ALA A 73 -9.77 4.49 2.10
C ALA A 73 -9.62 5.39 0.85
N ARG A 74 -10.68 5.59 0.05
CA ARG A 74 -10.62 6.28 -1.25
C ARG A 74 -9.87 7.60 -1.21
N ALA A 75 -10.18 8.48 -0.26
CA ALA A 75 -9.57 9.80 -0.20
C ALA A 75 -8.06 9.74 0.05
N ALA A 76 -7.62 8.82 0.92
CA ALA A 76 -6.21 8.55 1.19
C ALA A 76 -5.49 7.99 -0.05
N LEU A 77 -6.09 6.99 -0.70
CA LEU A 77 -5.52 6.35 -1.89
C LEU A 77 -5.44 7.32 -3.08
N GLN A 78 -6.44 8.17 -3.28
CA GLN A 78 -6.44 9.19 -4.33
C GLN A 78 -5.31 10.21 -4.13
N ARG A 79 -5.01 10.61 -2.89
CA ARG A 79 -3.88 11.52 -2.59
C ARG A 79 -2.55 10.86 -2.94
N LEU A 80 -2.29 9.68 -2.37
CA LEU A 80 -1.09 8.90 -2.65
C LEU A 80 -0.90 8.65 -4.16
N ALA A 81 -1.98 8.28 -4.85
CA ALA A 81 -1.92 7.96 -6.27
C ALA A 81 -1.50 9.16 -7.13
N ARG A 82 -1.80 10.40 -6.71
CA ARG A 82 -1.38 11.62 -7.40
C ARG A 82 0.10 11.98 -7.18
N GLU A 83 0.68 11.49 -6.10
CA GLU A 83 2.05 11.79 -5.69
C GLU A 83 3.07 10.84 -6.32
N VAL A 84 2.65 9.77 -6.99
CA VAL A 84 3.54 8.76 -7.59
C VAL A 84 3.30 8.63 -9.09
N ASP A 85 4.31 8.17 -9.81
CA ASP A 85 4.17 7.84 -11.23
C ASP A 85 3.25 6.63 -11.45
N LEU A 86 2.43 6.66 -12.50
CA LEU A 86 1.47 5.59 -12.78
C LEU A 86 2.17 4.30 -13.24
N ASN A 87 3.24 4.39 -14.03
CA ASN A 87 3.97 3.20 -14.46
C ASN A 87 4.63 2.51 -13.26
N ARG A 88 5.14 3.29 -12.29
CA ARG A 88 5.65 2.74 -11.01
C ARG A 88 4.58 2.03 -10.18
N LEU A 89 3.31 2.43 -10.27
CA LEU A 89 2.23 1.69 -9.62
C LEU A 89 2.00 0.33 -10.29
N TYR A 90 2.08 0.24 -11.62
CA TYR A 90 2.03 -1.05 -12.31
C TYR A 90 3.24 -1.93 -11.98
N ASP A 91 4.46 -1.37 -11.98
CA ASP A 91 5.67 -2.10 -11.55
C ASP A 91 5.52 -2.66 -10.12
N LEU A 92 4.94 -1.89 -9.19
CA LEU A 92 4.67 -2.35 -7.83
C LEU A 92 3.58 -3.42 -7.80
N LEU A 93 2.53 -3.30 -8.62
CA LEU A 93 1.48 -4.30 -8.72
C LEU A 93 2.05 -5.66 -9.15
N ASP A 94 2.93 -5.69 -10.14
CA ASP A 94 3.60 -6.91 -10.62
C ASP A 94 4.44 -7.56 -9.51
N ARG A 95 5.20 -6.75 -8.75
CA ARG A 95 5.98 -7.22 -7.59
C ARG A 95 5.09 -7.79 -6.49
N ILE A 96 3.94 -7.16 -6.23
CA ILE A 96 2.96 -7.64 -5.26
C ILE A 96 2.39 -8.98 -5.69
N LEU A 97 2.04 -9.15 -6.97
CA LEU A 97 1.54 -10.41 -7.51
C LEU A 97 2.58 -11.53 -7.39
N GLU A 98 3.85 -11.24 -7.67
CA GLU A 98 4.92 -12.21 -7.43
C GLU A 98 5.10 -12.52 -5.93
N GLY A 99 5.01 -11.52 -5.06
CA GLY A 99 5.03 -11.69 -3.61
C GLY A 99 3.90 -12.60 -3.11
N LEU A 100 2.68 -12.46 -3.66
CA LEU A 100 1.55 -13.35 -3.39
C LEU A 100 1.79 -14.78 -3.89
N ARG A 101 2.54 -14.97 -4.97
CA ARG A 101 2.91 -16.31 -5.46
C ARG A 101 3.95 -16.99 -4.56
N LEU A 102 4.86 -16.21 -3.98
CA LEU A 102 5.92 -16.71 -3.10
C LEU A 102 5.44 -16.92 -1.66
N ILE A 103 4.34 -16.28 -1.24
CA ILE A 103 3.75 -16.45 0.08
C ILE A 103 3.22 -17.90 0.21
N GLY A 104 3.82 -18.70 1.10
CA GLY A 104 3.53 -20.13 1.24
C GLY A 104 4.59 -21.06 0.64
N THR A 105 5.66 -20.50 0.04
CA THR A 105 6.89 -21.24 -0.25
C THR A 105 7.87 -21.18 0.93
N GLN A 106 9.10 -21.68 0.76
CA GLN A 106 10.16 -21.57 1.77
C GLN A 106 10.80 -20.17 1.86
N VAL A 107 10.41 -19.23 0.99
CA VAL A 107 10.92 -17.86 1.00
C VAL A 107 10.46 -17.13 2.26
N ASN A 108 11.37 -16.39 2.90
CA ASN A 108 11.07 -15.62 4.10
C ASN A 108 10.03 -14.51 3.80
N PRO A 109 8.82 -14.57 4.40
CA PRO A 109 7.79 -13.57 4.15
C PRO A 109 8.18 -12.14 4.54
N GLN A 110 9.05 -11.99 5.55
CA GLN A 110 9.53 -10.67 5.94
C GLN A 110 10.34 -10.02 4.83
N SER A 111 11.24 -10.78 4.18
CA SER A 111 12.06 -10.29 3.07
C SER A 111 11.20 -9.92 1.86
N ILE A 112 10.11 -10.64 1.60
CA ILE A 112 9.15 -10.29 0.55
C ILE A 112 8.51 -8.93 0.86
N VAL A 113 7.93 -8.78 2.05
CA VAL A 113 7.27 -7.53 2.45
C VAL A 113 8.26 -6.36 2.47
N GLU A 114 9.46 -6.55 3.01
CA GLU A 114 10.52 -5.55 3.03
C GLU A 114 10.88 -5.06 1.63
N GLY A 115 11.07 -5.97 0.66
CA GLY A 115 11.35 -5.60 -0.72
C GLY A 115 10.23 -4.76 -1.37
N LEU A 116 8.97 -5.07 -1.07
CA LEU A 116 7.82 -4.28 -1.54
C LEU A 116 7.81 -2.88 -0.90
N LEU A 117 8.07 -2.79 0.40
CA LEU A 117 8.08 -1.53 1.14
C LEU A 117 9.26 -0.62 0.74
N LEU A 118 10.44 -1.20 0.51
CA LEU A 118 11.61 -0.49 -0.02
C LEU A 118 11.35 0.04 -1.43
N TYR A 119 10.71 -0.76 -2.29
CA TYR A 119 10.35 -0.30 -3.63
C TYR A 119 9.39 0.90 -3.54
N TRP A 120 8.37 0.81 -2.69
CA TRP A 120 7.44 1.91 -2.43
C TRP A 120 8.14 3.17 -1.89
N SER A 121 8.98 3.06 -0.85
CA SER A 121 9.64 4.21 -0.23
C SER A 121 10.55 4.95 -1.22
N ASN A 122 11.16 4.21 -2.14
CA ASN A 122 12.09 4.74 -3.14
C ASN A 122 11.41 5.24 -4.43
N MET A 123 10.08 5.14 -4.56
CA MET A 123 9.37 5.70 -5.70
C MET A 123 9.58 7.23 -5.75
N PRO A 124 9.94 7.78 -6.93
CA PRO A 124 9.97 9.23 -7.12
C PRO A 124 8.60 9.83 -6.79
N ARG A 125 8.60 10.87 -5.95
CA ARG A 125 7.40 11.60 -5.58
C ARG A 125 7.25 12.82 -6.50
N SER A 126 6.09 12.97 -7.10
CA SER A 126 5.72 14.19 -7.80
C SER A 126 5.45 15.24 -6.74
N SER A 127 6.31 16.27 -6.67
CA SER A 127 6.04 17.45 -5.83
C SER A 127 4.66 17.99 -6.21
N PRO A 128 3.78 18.35 -5.25
CA PRO A 128 2.51 18.99 -5.59
C PRO A 128 2.85 20.25 -6.38
N ALA A 129 2.51 20.26 -7.67
CA ALA A 129 2.73 21.41 -8.53
C ALA A 129 2.20 22.65 -7.80
N SER A 130 3.09 23.59 -7.46
CA SER A 130 2.68 24.90 -7.00
C SER A 130 1.70 25.46 -8.04
N PRO A 131 0.55 26.01 -7.63
CA PRO A 131 -0.34 26.65 -8.59
C PRO A 131 0.47 27.78 -9.22
N THR A 132 0.78 27.64 -10.50
CA THR A 132 1.39 28.68 -11.31
C THR A 132 0.54 29.94 -11.16
N SER A 133 1.03 30.92 -10.41
CA SER A 133 0.55 32.30 -10.49
C SER A 133 0.67 32.70 -11.96
N LYS A 134 -0.47 32.87 -12.62
CA LYS A 134 -0.52 33.52 -13.93
C LYS A 134 -0.13 34.99 -13.75
N PRO A 135 0.60 35.57 -14.71
CA PRO A 135 0.95 36.99 -14.71
C PRO A 135 -0.29 37.87 -14.85
#